data_AF-A0A5C3K8R4-F1
#
_entry.id   AF-A0A5C3K8R4-F1
#
_cell.length_a   1.000
_cell.length_b   1.000
_cell.length_c   1.000
_cell.angle_alpha   90.00
_cell.angle_beta   90.00
_cell.angle_gamma   90.00
#
_symmetry.space_group_name_H-M   'P 1'
#
loop_
_entity.id
_entity.type
_entity.pdbx_description
1 polymer ?
#
loop_
_entity_poly.entity_id
_entity_poly.type
_entity_poly.pdbx_seq_one_letter_code
_entity_poly.pdbx_strand_id
1 'polypeptide(L)'
;MLSKLTVPGVDLEFATPLREIDVRVGGRMIMIATLDDGSELVIITRKKCLELGVPVNTRWVLMMEAANGSQEAMVGCMEWLEIEIGGMKTWAHAYIVETAPYDLLLGRPWQRSVGLQKVETKQGVDVVVHNP
;
A
#
# COMPACT_ATOMS: atom_id res chain seq x y z
N MET A 1 21.96 -2.34 -23.18
CA MET A 1 20.93 -2.96 -24.02
C MET A 1 20.39 -4.14 -23.23
N LEU A 2 19.23 -3.97 -22.61
CA LEU A 2 18.62 -4.97 -21.74
C LEU A 2 17.94 -6.00 -22.65
N SER A 3 18.48 -7.23 -22.72
CA SER A 3 18.00 -8.34 -23.56
C SER A 3 16.68 -8.94 -23.04
N LYS A 4 15.56 -8.62 -23.68
CA LYS A 4 14.25 -9.24 -23.37
C LYS A 4 14.37 -10.77 -23.49
N LEU A 5 13.97 -11.49 -22.46
CA LEU A 5 13.85 -12.94 -22.50
C LEU A 5 12.42 -13.25 -22.98
N THR A 6 12.24 -13.66 -24.23
CA THR A 6 10.89 -13.93 -24.74
C THR A 6 10.47 -15.34 -24.38
N VAL A 7 9.50 -15.47 -23.45
CA VAL A 7 8.67 -16.68 -23.34
C VAL A 7 7.53 -16.50 -24.36
N PRO A 8 7.17 -17.52 -25.16
CA PRO A 8 6.12 -17.37 -26.16
C PRO A 8 4.83 -16.80 -25.55
N GLY A 9 4.41 -15.62 -26.01
CA GLY A 9 3.21 -14.92 -25.54
C GLY A 9 3.42 -13.96 -24.35
N VAL A 10 4.63 -13.85 -23.80
CA VAL A 10 4.96 -12.92 -22.70
C VAL A 10 6.21 -12.12 -23.05
N ASP A 11 6.03 -10.80 -23.23
CA ASP A 11 7.15 -9.87 -23.29
C ASP A 11 7.71 -9.69 -21.86
N LEU A 12 8.74 -10.46 -21.50
CA LEU A 12 9.44 -10.24 -20.23
C LEU A 12 10.33 -9.01 -20.35
N GLU A 13 9.90 -7.93 -19.70
CA GLU A 13 10.74 -6.78 -19.44
C GLU A 13 11.58 -7.03 -18.18
N PHE A 14 12.72 -6.36 -18.05
CA PHE A 14 13.57 -6.50 -16.86
C PHE A 14 12.91 -5.92 -15.60
N ALA A 15 11.93 -5.04 -15.78
CA ALA A 15 11.13 -4.45 -14.73
C ALA A 15 9.74 -4.09 -15.29
N THR A 16 8.74 -4.08 -14.41
CA THR A 16 7.37 -3.65 -14.69
C THR A 16 6.97 -2.62 -13.63
N PRO A 17 6.13 -1.62 -13.93
CA PRO A 17 5.63 -0.67 -12.94
C PRO A 17 4.99 -1.36 -11.73
N LEU A 18 4.97 -0.66 -10.59
CA LEU A 18 4.30 -1.13 -9.39
C LEU A 18 2.78 -1.20 -9.60
N ARG A 19 2.13 -2.02 -8.78
CA ARG A 19 0.67 -2.11 -8.70
C ARG A 19 0.18 -0.97 -7.83
N GLU A 20 -0.37 0.04 -8.45
CA GLU A 20 -0.79 1.27 -7.79
C GLU A 20 -2.25 1.57 -8.12
N ILE A 21 -2.98 2.07 -7.11
CA ILE A 21 -4.38 2.46 -7.25
C ILE A 21 -4.63 3.81 -6.59
N ASP A 22 -5.55 4.58 -7.16
CA ASP A 22 -6.05 5.80 -6.54
C ASP A 22 -6.99 5.46 -5.38
N VAL A 23 -6.74 6.07 -4.23
CA VAL A 23 -7.59 5.91 -3.05
C VAL A 23 -7.92 7.26 -2.44
N ARG A 24 -9.09 7.35 -1.79
CA ARG A 24 -9.44 8.47 -0.93
C ARG A 24 -9.32 8.07 0.53
N VAL A 25 -8.45 8.76 1.27
CA VAL A 25 -8.13 8.48 2.66
C VAL A 25 -8.78 9.50 3.59
N GLY A 26 -9.36 9.01 4.69
CA GLY A 26 -9.98 9.84 5.72
C GLY A 26 -11.06 10.79 5.19
N GLY A 27 -11.78 10.34 4.15
CA GLY A 27 -12.85 11.10 3.52
C GLY A 27 -12.44 12.33 2.69
N ARG A 28 -11.14 12.65 2.57
CA ARG A 28 -10.72 13.97 2.04
C ARG A 28 -9.53 13.97 1.10
N MET A 29 -8.56 13.08 1.31
CA MET A 29 -7.29 13.15 0.60
C MET A 29 -7.21 12.07 -0.45
N ILE A 30 -6.94 12.44 -1.70
CA ILE A 30 -6.65 11.49 -2.76
C ILE A 30 -5.13 11.24 -2.76
N MET A 31 -4.73 9.97 -2.79
CA MET A 31 -3.33 9.58 -2.91
C MET A 31 -3.20 8.24 -3.64
N ILE A 32 -2.00 7.98 -4.14
CA ILE A 32 -1.64 6.72 -4.77
C ILE A 32 -1.28 5.72 -3.67
N ALA A 33 -1.89 4.54 -3.71
CA ALA A 33 -1.58 3.43 -2.83
C ALA A 33 -0.90 2.29 -3.59
N THR A 34 0.27 1.87 -3.12
CA THR A 34 0.99 0.71 -3.64
C THR A 34 0.43 -0.58 -3.04
N LEU A 35 0.07 -1.54 -3.88
CA LEU A 35 -0.35 -2.87 -3.47
C LEU A 35 0.88 -3.78 -3.32
N ASP A 36 1.14 -4.25 -2.11
CA ASP A 36 2.31 -5.07 -1.82
C ASP A 36 1.92 -6.37 -1.10
N ASP A 37 1.99 -7.49 -1.82
CA ASP A 37 1.76 -8.83 -1.26
C ASP A 37 2.88 -9.28 -0.31
N GLY A 38 4.07 -8.69 -0.42
CA GLY A 38 5.24 -9.00 0.41
C GLY A 38 5.24 -8.29 1.76
N SER A 39 4.28 -7.39 2.02
CA SER A 39 4.22 -6.63 3.26
C SER A 39 3.16 -7.16 4.21
N GLU A 40 3.55 -7.35 5.47
CA GLU A 40 2.65 -7.73 6.57
C GLU A 40 1.91 -6.54 7.19
N LEU A 41 2.11 -5.33 6.67
CA LEU A 41 1.60 -4.08 7.26
C LEU A 41 0.90 -3.20 6.22
N VAL A 42 -0.04 -2.38 6.68
CA VAL A 42 -0.43 -1.15 5.97
C VAL A 42 0.47 -0.04 6.47
N ILE A 43 1.08 0.72 5.58
CA ILE A 43 2.09 1.72 5.91
C ILE A 43 1.74 3.06 5.26
N ILE A 44 1.81 4.14 6.01
CA ILE A 44 1.64 5.52 5.51
C ILE A 44 2.86 6.36 5.91
N THR A 45 3.29 7.27 5.04
CA THR A 45 4.40 8.17 5.40
C THR A 45 3.98 9.19 6.45
N ARG A 46 4.93 9.63 7.27
CA ARG A 46 4.72 10.70 8.25
C ARG A 46 4.25 11.99 7.59
N LYS A 47 4.76 12.32 6.39
CA LYS A 47 4.28 13.45 5.59
C LYS A 47 2.77 13.37 5.36
N LYS A 48 2.27 12.25 4.85
CA LYS A 48 0.83 12.05 4.59
C LYS A 48 0.01 11.96 5.86
N CYS A 49 0.55 11.36 6.92
CA CYS A 49 -0.06 11.38 8.24
C CYS A 49 -0.28 12.82 8.75
N LEU A 50 0.70 13.71 8.61
CA LEU A 50 0.57 15.11 9.04
C LEU A 50 -0.40 15.90 8.16
N GLU A 51 -0.39 15.70 6.85
CA GLU A 51 -1.35 16.32 5.92
C GLU A 51 -2.80 15.86 6.22
N LEU A 52 -2.97 14.61 6.65
CA LEU A 52 -4.24 14.12 7.16
C LEU A 52 -4.55 14.76 8.53
N GLY A 53 -3.63 14.79 9.49
CA GLY A 53 -3.94 15.33 10.84
C GLY A 53 -5.00 14.50 11.57
N VAL A 54 -4.98 13.19 11.38
CA VAL A 54 -5.75 12.20 12.16
C VAL A 54 -4.94 11.83 13.41
N PRO A 55 -5.59 11.49 14.54
CA PRO A 55 -4.88 11.03 15.73
C PRO A 55 -3.94 9.85 15.46
N VAL A 56 -2.75 9.91 16.05
CA VAL A 56 -1.73 8.86 15.99
C VAL A 56 -1.58 8.23 17.36
N ASN A 57 -1.69 6.91 17.42
CA ASN A 57 -1.36 6.15 18.61
C ASN A 57 0.15 5.90 18.65
N THR A 58 0.87 6.67 19.46
CA THR A 58 2.33 6.57 19.64
C THR A 58 2.75 5.52 20.68
N ARG A 59 1.79 4.83 21.31
CA ARG A 59 2.10 3.73 22.25
C ARG A 59 2.49 2.44 21.53
N TRP A 60 2.05 2.28 20.28
CA TRP A 60 2.43 1.15 19.43
C TRP A 60 3.69 1.49 18.64
N VAL A 61 4.84 1.15 19.20
CA VAL A 61 6.13 1.23 18.50
C VAL A 61 6.46 -0.17 17.98
N LEU A 62 6.16 -0.39 16.70
CA LEU A 62 6.49 -1.62 15.99
C LEU A 62 7.88 -1.48 15.35
N MET A 63 8.73 -2.50 15.45
CA MET A 63 9.95 -2.60 14.64
C MET A 63 9.60 -3.33 13.34
N MET A 64 9.75 -2.65 12.20
CA MET A 64 9.62 -3.28 10.89
C MET A 64 10.96 -3.81 10.44
N GLU A 65 10.98 -5.03 9.92
CA GLU A 65 12.11 -5.60 9.22
C GLU A 65 11.85 -5.54 7.71
N ALA A 66 12.76 -4.91 6.98
CA ALA A 66 12.72 -4.88 5.52
C ALA A 66 13.33 -6.16 4.94
N ALA A 67 13.08 -6.43 3.66
CA ALA A 67 13.57 -7.63 2.97
C ALA A 67 15.11 -7.77 2.94
N ASN A 68 15.85 -6.68 3.14
CA ASN A 68 17.32 -6.69 3.26
C ASN A 68 17.82 -6.93 4.69
N GLY A 69 16.92 -7.19 5.65
CA GLY A 69 17.21 -7.38 7.07
C GLY A 69 17.42 -6.10 7.88
N SER A 70 17.34 -4.91 7.25
CA SER A 70 17.39 -3.66 8.02
C SER A 70 16.11 -3.48 8.81
N GLN A 71 16.24 -2.95 10.04
CA GLN A 71 15.11 -2.71 10.92
C GLN A 71 14.90 -1.21 11.15
N GLU A 72 13.65 -0.77 11.13
CA GLU A 72 13.25 0.60 11.40
C GLU A 72 12.07 0.64 12.38
N ALA A 73 12.13 1.54 13.36
CA ALA A 73 11.03 1.76 14.28
C ALA A 73 9.94 2.60 13.63
N MET A 74 8.70 2.14 13.71
CA MET A 74 7.52 2.90 13.30
C MET A 74 7.29 4.07 14.26
N VAL A 75 6.88 5.21 13.72
CA VAL A 75 6.56 6.44 14.48
C VAL A 75 5.31 6.25 15.36
N GLY A 76 4.38 5.41 14.90
CA GLY A 76 3.13 5.10 15.59
C GLY A 76 2.15 4.40 14.65
N CYS A 77 0.90 4.32 15.08
CA CYS A 77 -0.18 3.69 14.33
C CYS A 77 -1.41 4.60 14.23
N MET A 78 -1.94 4.75 13.02
CA MET A 78 -3.25 5.32 12.76
C MET A 78 -4.28 4.18 12.77
N GLU A 79 -5.04 4.10 13.86
CA GLU A 79 -6.05 3.05 14.03
C GLU A 79 -7.33 3.39 13.25
N TRP A 80 -7.91 2.39 12.57
CA TRP A 80 -9.16 2.54 11.81
C TRP A 80 -9.13 3.64 10.75
N LEU A 81 -8.03 3.73 10.00
CA LEU A 81 -7.92 4.63 8.87
C LEU A 81 -8.94 4.24 7.79
N GLU A 82 -9.88 5.15 7.49
CA GLU A 82 -10.82 5.01 6.38
C GLU A 82 -10.06 5.11 5.05
N ILE A 83 -10.21 4.08 4.22
CA ILE A 83 -9.66 3.98 2.87
C ILE A 83 -10.84 3.71 1.92
N GLU A 84 -11.08 4.62 1.01
CA GLU A 84 -12.14 4.51 0.01
C GLU A 84 -11.60 4.28 -1.38
N ILE A 85 -12.18 3.31 -2.08
CA ILE A 85 -11.80 2.88 -3.43
C ILE A 85 -13.07 2.70 -4.25
N GLY A 86 -13.19 3.41 -5.36
CA GLY A 86 -14.38 3.32 -6.22
C GLY A 86 -15.71 3.58 -5.48
N GLY A 87 -15.70 4.41 -4.43
CA GLY A 87 -16.86 4.70 -3.57
C GLY A 87 -17.11 3.69 -2.44
N MET A 88 -16.36 2.59 -2.37
CA MET A 88 -16.44 1.63 -1.27
C MET A 88 -15.52 2.03 -0.13
N LYS A 89 -16.07 2.20 1.07
CA LYS A 89 -15.31 2.49 2.29
C LYS A 89 -14.83 1.21 2.96
N THR A 90 -13.56 1.20 3.34
CA THR A 90 -12.88 0.12 4.05
C THR A 90 -12.03 0.71 5.16
N TRP A 91 -11.50 -0.13 6.04
CA TRP A 91 -10.70 0.32 7.18
C TRP A 91 -9.46 -0.55 7.39
N ALA A 92 -8.37 0.08 7.81
CA ALA A 92 -7.14 -0.60 8.22
C ALA A 92 -6.42 0.14 9.35
N HIS A 93 -5.54 -0.56 10.05
CA HIS A 93 -4.55 0.06 10.93
C HIS A 93 -3.30 0.36 10.11
N ALA A 94 -2.95 1.64 9.95
CA ALA A 94 -1.81 2.08 9.15
C ALA A 94 -0.65 2.51 10.06
N TYR A 95 0.50 1.85 9.92
CA TYR A 95 1.72 2.19 10.63
C TYR A 95 2.45 3.32 9.93
N ILE A 96 3.12 4.17 10.70
CA ILE A 96 3.75 5.37 10.18
C ILE A 96 5.25 5.17 10.07
N VAL A 97 5.78 5.28 8.86
CA VAL A 97 7.22 5.38 8.59
C VAL A 97 7.63 6.84 8.42
N GLU A 98 8.88 7.16 8.75
CA GLU A 98 9.38 8.52 8.60
C GLU A 98 9.41 8.93 7.12
N THR A 99 9.99 8.08 6.26
CA THR A 99 10.11 8.30 4.81
C THR A 99 9.99 7.01 4.03
N ALA A 100 9.37 7.07 2.85
CA ALA A 100 9.27 5.94 1.91
C ALA A 100 9.12 6.49 0.47
N PRO A 101 9.40 5.66 -0.56
CA PRO A 101 9.19 6.06 -1.96
C PRO A 101 7.72 6.02 -2.40
N TYR A 102 6.80 5.67 -1.50
CA TYR A 102 5.35 5.63 -1.71
C TYR A 102 4.65 6.47 -0.63
N ASP A 103 3.42 6.91 -0.91
CA ASP A 103 2.60 7.65 0.05
C ASP A 103 1.89 6.71 1.04
N LEU A 104 1.28 5.65 0.50
CA LEU A 104 0.55 4.61 1.21
C LEU A 104 0.88 3.25 0.59
N LEU A 105 1.14 2.25 1.43
CA LEU A 105 1.31 0.86 1.04
C LEU A 105 0.20 0.03 1.69
N LEU A 106 -0.52 -0.72 0.87
CA LEU A 106 -1.59 -1.62 1.27
C LEU A 106 -1.08 -3.06 1.28
N GLY A 107 -0.59 -3.47 2.45
CA GLY A 107 -0.09 -4.83 2.64
C GLY A 107 -1.19 -5.87 2.81
N ARG A 108 -0.74 -7.09 3.10
CA ARG A 108 -1.55 -8.29 3.28
C ARG A 108 -2.77 -8.13 4.21
N PRO A 109 -2.72 -7.41 5.35
CA PRO A 109 -3.88 -7.28 6.23
C PRO A 109 -5.09 -6.65 5.55
N TRP A 110 -4.89 -5.54 4.83
CA TRP A 110 -5.96 -4.87 4.11
C TRP A 110 -6.40 -5.66 2.89
N GLN A 111 -5.44 -6.18 2.10
CA GLN A 111 -5.78 -6.98 0.91
C GLN A 111 -6.62 -8.20 1.27
N ARG A 112 -6.33 -8.84 2.41
CA ARG A 112 -7.12 -9.97 2.91
C ARG A 112 -8.49 -9.53 3.43
N SER A 113 -8.58 -8.41 4.15
CA SER A 113 -9.85 -7.97 4.74
C SER A 113 -10.90 -7.68 3.67
N VAL A 114 -10.49 -7.13 2.54
CA VAL A 114 -11.39 -6.78 1.42
C VAL A 114 -11.50 -7.87 0.35
N GLY A 115 -10.92 -9.05 0.58
CA GLY A 115 -10.89 -10.14 -0.41
C GLY A 115 -10.32 -9.72 -1.77
N LEU A 116 -9.26 -8.88 -1.77
CA LEU A 116 -8.76 -8.21 -2.97
C LEU A 116 -8.45 -9.20 -4.10
N GLN A 117 -9.02 -8.95 -5.28
CA GLN A 117 -8.62 -9.60 -6.53
C GLN A 117 -7.90 -8.59 -7.42
N LYS A 118 -6.88 -9.05 -8.12
CA LYS A 118 -6.02 -8.24 -8.99
C LYS A 118 -5.94 -8.88 -10.36
N VAL A 119 -6.11 -8.08 -11.40
CA VAL A 119 -5.91 -8.48 -12.79
C VAL A 119 -4.81 -7.60 -13.38
N GLU A 120 -3.70 -8.23 -13.74
CA GLU A 120 -2.60 -7.54 -14.43
C GLU A 120 -3.05 -7.08 -15.81
N THR A 121 -2.73 -5.84 -16.14
CA THR A 121 -2.92 -5.30 -17.48
C THR A 121 -1.59 -4.77 -18.01
N LYS A 122 -1.54 -4.45 -19.31
CA LYS A 122 -0.35 -3.80 -19.89
C LYS A 122 -0.09 -2.39 -19.32
N GLN A 123 -1.07 -1.80 -18.65
CA GLN A 123 -1.05 -0.41 -18.20
C GLN A 123 -0.89 -0.31 -16.67
N GLY A 124 -1.06 -1.41 -15.94
CA GLY A 124 -1.03 -1.44 -14.48
C GLY A 124 -1.86 -2.61 -13.95
N VAL A 125 -2.78 -2.32 -13.04
CA VAL A 125 -3.61 -3.33 -12.37
C VAL A 125 -5.06 -2.89 -12.29
N ASP A 126 -5.98 -3.78 -12.63
CA ASP A 126 -7.39 -3.65 -12.29
C ASP A 126 -7.65 -4.40 -10.98
N VAL A 127 -8.46 -3.82 -10.09
CA VAL A 127 -8.77 -4.41 -8.79
C VAL A 127 -10.26 -4.61 -8.58
N VAL A 128 -10.60 -5.71 -7.92
CA VAL A 128 -11.94 -5.92 -7.34
C VAL A 128 -11.79 -5.97 -5.83
N VAL A 129 -12.49 -5.05 -5.17
CA VAL A 129 -12.54 -4.90 -3.71
C VAL A 129 -13.92 -5.38 -3.26
N HIS A 130 -13.97 -6.28 -2.29
CA HIS A 130 -15.22 -6.75 -1.69
C HIS A 130 -15.44 -6.05 -0.36
N ASN A 131 -16.71 -5.80 -0.04
CA ASN A 131 -17.05 -5.28 1.27
C ASN A 131 -16.80 -6.40 2.31
N PRO A 132 -15.98 -6.17 3.35
CA PRO A 132 -15.78 -7.13 4.44
C PRO A 132 -17.08 -7.51 5.16
#